data_AF-A0A9X0I6G8-F1
#
_entry.id   AF-A0A9X0I6G8-F1
#
_cell.length_a   1.000
_cell.length_b   1.000
_cell.length_c   1.000
_cell.angle_alpha   90.00
_cell.angle_beta   90.00
_cell.angle_gamma   90.00
#
_symmetry.space_group_name_H-M   'P 1'
#
loop_
_entity.id
_entity.type
_entity.pdbx_description
1 polymer ?
#
loop_
_entity_poly.entity_id
_entity_poly.type
_entity_poly.pdbx_seq_one_letter_code
_entity_poly.pdbx_strand_id
1 'polypeptide(L)'
;MGGNEVERIAIEYVMQLEIRNGRVPEDVHLTKAPYDVSSPPRKIEVKAFGGSARSAAVPLEDRQFQAARQDPENYYLYVVDNVARADEGLMRVRVIHGDALTKLLDGAKPHITYWPTFRAQAYDDAEHLGPI
;
A
#
# COMPACT_ATOMS: atom_id res chain seq x y z
N MET A 1 2.72 4.21 -16.31
CA MET A 1 1.95 4.70 -15.16
C MET A 1 2.92 5.03 -14.05
N GLY A 2 2.80 6.22 -13.47
CA GLY A 2 3.54 6.57 -12.25
C GLY A 2 2.93 5.89 -11.03
N GLY A 3 3.69 5.77 -9.92
CA GLY A 3 3.21 5.13 -8.69
C GLY A 3 1.88 5.70 -8.17
N ASN A 4 1.75 7.03 -8.17
CA ASN A 4 0.55 7.72 -7.70
C ASN A 4 -0.71 7.41 -8.54
N GLU A 5 -0.55 7.10 -9.83
CA GLU A 5 -1.69 6.75 -10.69
C GLU A 5 -2.21 5.34 -10.38
N VAL A 6 -1.30 4.40 -10.16
CA VAL A 6 -1.60 3.01 -9.80
C VAL A 6 -2.32 2.95 -8.45
N GLU A 7 -1.84 3.71 -7.48
CA GLU A 7 -2.44 3.81 -6.14
C GLU A 7 -3.87 4.38 -6.20
N ARG A 8 -4.08 5.50 -6.91
CA ARG A 8 -5.40 6.12 -7.08
C ARG A 8 -6.41 5.14 -7.71
N ILE A 9 -6.02 4.44 -8.78
CA ILE A 9 -6.90 3.45 -9.45
C ILE A 9 -7.30 2.34 -8.48
N ALA A 10 -6.37 1.87 -7.65
CA ALA A 10 -6.64 0.83 -6.66
C ALA A 10 -7.60 1.31 -5.56
N ILE A 11 -7.39 2.51 -5.02
CA ILE A 11 -8.27 3.11 -4.00
C ILE A 11 -9.69 3.30 -4.53
N GLU A 12 -9.84 3.88 -5.73
CA GLU A 12 -11.14 4.07 -6.38
C GLU A 12 -11.86 2.73 -6.57
N TYR A 13 -11.13 1.69 -7.00
CA TYR A 13 -11.68 0.35 -7.16
C TYR A 13 -12.15 -0.26 -5.81
N VAL A 14 -11.36 -0.10 -4.74
CA VAL A 14 -11.73 -0.56 -3.39
C VAL A 14 -12.97 0.17 -2.89
N MET A 15 -13.05 1.49 -3.04
CA MET A 15 -14.25 2.24 -2.64
C MET A 15 -15.49 1.76 -3.39
N GLN A 16 -15.40 1.54 -4.71
CA GLN A 16 -16.52 1.00 -5.49
C GLN A 16 -16.96 -0.39 -4.99
N LEU A 17 -16.01 -1.25 -4.60
CA LEU A 17 -16.33 -2.56 -4.02
C LEU A 17 -17.04 -2.42 -2.67
N GLU A 18 -16.59 -1.53 -1.79
CA GLU A 18 -17.24 -1.29 -0.51
C GLU A 18 -18.67 -0.75 -0.71
N ILE A 19 -18.87 0.19 -1.64
CA ILE A 19 -20.20 0.71 -2.01
C ILE A 19 -21.12 -0.41 -2.51
N ARG A 20 -20.64 -1.27 -3.43
CA ARG A 20 -21.42 -2.41 -3.94
C ARG A 20 -21.80 -3.41 -2.85
N ASN A 21 -21.06 -3.43 -1.74
CA ASN A 21 -21.36 -4.25 -0.57
C ASN A 21 -22.19 -3.50 0.50
N GLY A 22 -22.84 -2.39 0.13
CA GLY A 22 -23.74 -1.64 1.01
C GLY A 22 -23.04 -0.81 2.08
N ARG A 23 -21.74 -0.52 1.91
CA ARG A 23 -20.97 0.34 2.81
C ARG A 23 -20.81 1.75 2.24
N VAL A 24 -20.38 2.69 3.09
CA VAL A 24 -20.15 4.10 2.73
C VAL A 24 -18.68 4.43 2.99
N PRO A 25 -17.78 4.15 2.04
CA PRO A 25 -16.36 4.43 2.20
C PRO A 25 -16.04 5.91 2.00
N GLU A 26 -15.01 6.38 2.68
CA GLU A 26 -14.37 7.69 2.52
C GLU A 26 -12.89 7.49 2.20
N ASP A 27 -12.40 8.23 1.22
CA ASP A 27 -10.99 8.28 0.89
C ASP A 27 -10.23 9.17 1.89
N VAL A 28 -9.25 8.60 2.58
CA VAL A 28 -8.41 9.27 3.57
C VAL A 28 -6.91 9.14 3.28
N HIS A 29 -6.50 8.67 2.10
CA HIS A 29 -5.08 8.37 1.77
C HIS A 29 -4.16 9.61 1.83
N LEU A 30 -4.68 10.80 1.54
CA LEU A 30 -3.93 12.06 1.64
C LEU A 30 -3.97 12.69 3.04
N THR A 31 -4.61 12.04 3.99
CA THR A 31 -4.66 12.49 5.39
C THR A 31 -3.50 11.88 6.19
N LYS A 32 -3.47 12.14 7.51
CA LYS A 32 -2.51 11.49 8.42
C LYS A 32 -2.97 10.11 8.90
N ALA A 33 -4.10 9.59 8.40
CA ALA A 33 -4.60 8.27 8.77
C ALA A 33 -3.61 7.16 8.37
N PRO A 34 -3.37 6.14 9.22
CA PRO A 34 -2.48 5.01 8.93
C PRO A 34 -3.15 3.94 8.04
N TYR A 35 -4.04 4.37 7.15
CA TYR A 35 -4.82 3.57 6.21
C TYR A 35 -5.40 4.50 5.12
N ASP A 36 -5.86 3.95 4.01
CA ASP A 36 -6.25 4.73 2.82
C ASP A 36 -7.74 4.95 2.71
N VAL A 37 -8.56 3.98 3.15
CA VAL A 37 -10.03 4.05 3.05
C VAL A 37 -10.67 3.81 4.41
N SER A 38 -11.48 4.76 4.86
CA SER A 38 -12.37 4.59 6.00
C SER A 38 -13.67 3.98 5.51
N SER A 39 -14.04 2.78 5.96
CA SER A 39 -15.35 2.19 5.69
C SER A 39 -15.93 1.58 6.97
N PRO A 40 -16.39 2.43 7.91
CA PRO A 40 -16.66 2.02 9.28
C PRO A 40 -17.51 0.74 9.39
N PRO A 41 -17.10 -0.22 10.23
CA PRO A 41 -16.00 -0.12 11.20
C PRO A 41 -14.58 -0.32 10.62
N ARG A 42 -14.45 -0.57 9.31
CA ARG A 42 -13.18 -0.95 8.68
C ARG A 42 -12.24 0.24 8.47
N LYS A 43 -10.98 0.04 8.85
CA LYS A 43 -9.82 0.84 8.45
C LYS A 43 -9.07 0.06 7.39
N ILE A 44 -9.12 0.48 6.14
CA ILE A 44 -8.63 -0.29 5.00
C ILE A 44 -7.36 0.35 4.45
N GLU A 45 -6.25 -0.38 4.54
CA GLU A 45 -5.02 -0.09 3.82
C GLU A 45 -5.03 -0.81 2.47
N VAL A 46 -4.70 -0.10 1.40
CA VAL A 46 -4.73 -0.60 0.02
C VAL A 46 -3.30 -0.81 -0.48
N LYS A 47 -3.00 -2.01 -0.96
CA LYS A 47 -1.70 -2.30 -1.61
C LYS A 47 -1.90 -2.71 -3.04
N ALA A 48 -1.40 -1.87 -3.95
CA ALA A 48 -1.63 -1.97 -5.38
C ALA A 48 -0.47 -2.70 -6.09
N PHE A 49 -0.79 -3.70 -6.90
CA PHE A 49 0.18 -4.43 -7.71
C PHE A 49 -0.20 -4.36 -9.19
N GLY A 50 0.75 -4.00 -10.05
CA GLY A 50 0.54 -3.94 -11.49
C GLY A 50 0.13 -5.30 -12.10
N GLY A 51 0.68 -6.39 -11.56
CA GLY A 51 0.31 -7.78 -11.87
C GLY A 51 -0.26 -8.50 -10.64
N SER A 52 -0.11 -9.83 -10.58
CA SER A 52 -0.50 -10.58 -9.38
C SER A 52 0.49 -10.36 -8.23
N ALA A 53 -0.03 -10.09 -7.03
CA ALA A 53 0.72 -10.03 -5.78
C ALA A 53 1.05 -11.42 -5.20
N ARG A 54 0.73 -12.52 -5.91
CA ARG A 54 0.99 -13.88 -5.43
C ARG A 54 2.47 -14.05 -5.13
N SER A 55 2.78 -14.41 -3.88
CA SER A 55 4.15 -14.58 -3.36
C SER A 55 5.01 -13.31 -3.34
N ALA A 56 4.43 -12.13 -3.64
CA ALA A 56 5.10 -10.86 -3.46
C ALA A 56 5.10 -10.45 -1.98
N ALA A 57 6.11 -9.68 -1.57
CA ALA A 57 6.07 -8.99 -0.30
C ALA A 57 4.99 -7.90 -0.33
N VAL A 58 4.21 -7.78 0.74
CA VAL A 58 3.22 -6.70 0.89
C VAL A 58 3.77 -5.69 1.89
N PRO A 59 4.38 -4.58 1.42
CA PRO A 59 5.06 -3.64 2.30
C PRO A 59 4.05 -2.87 3.16
N LEU A 60 4.31 -2.76 4.45
CA LEU A 60 3.58 -1.87 5.37
C LEU A 60 4.57 -0.87 5.94
N GLU A 61 4.21 0.40 5.96
CA GLU A 61 4.92 1.40 6.75
C GLU A 61 4.80 1.09 8.24
N ASP A 62 5.74 1.54 9.07
CA ASP A 62 5.68 1.28 10.51
C ASP A 62 4.34 1.73 11.12
N ARG A 63 3.86 2.94 10.79
CA ARG A 63 2.55 3.43 11.28
C ARG A 63 1.37 2.53 10.90
N GLN A 64 1.40 1.93 9.71
CA GLN A 64 0.37 1.02 9.22
C GLN A 64 0.46 -0.32 9.97
N PHE A 65 1.68 -0.84 10.12
CA PHE A 65 1.95 -2.06 10.88
C PHE A 65 1.51 -1.93 12.35
N GLN A 66 1.84 -0.82 13.00
CA GLN A 66 1.42 -0.56 14.38
C GLN A 66 -0.09 -0.42 14.48
N ALA A 67 -0.74 0.31 13.57
CA ALA A 67 -2.20 0.45 13.56
C ALA A 67 -2.91 -0.90 13.39
N ALA A 68 -2.41 -1.75 12.49
CA ALA A 68 -2.95 -3.09 12.28
C ALA A 68 -2.80 -3.99 13.50
N ARG A 69 -1.71 -3.86 14.26
CA ARG A 69 -1.51 -4.61 15.51
C ARG A 69 -2.34 -4.10 16.69
N GLN A 70 -2.58 -2.80 16.76
CA GLN A 70 -3.33 -2.18 17.85
C GLN A 70 -4.84 -2.46 17.75
N ASP A 71 -5.36 -2.60 16.53
CA ASP A 71 -6.79 -2.78 16.26
C ASP A 71 -7.04 -3.81 15.13
N PRO A 72 -6.61 -5.08 15.32
CA PRO A 72 -6.66 -6.10 14.27
C PRO A 72 -8.09 -6.48 13.84
N GLU A 73 -9.07 -6.29 14.72
CA GLU A 73 -10.49 -6.57 14.47
C GLU A 73 -11.12 -5.58 13.47
N ASN A 74 -10.57 -4.36 13.38
CA ASN A 74 -11.08 -3.32 12.49
C ASN A 74 -10.11 -2.94 11.38
N TYR A 75 -8.87 -3.42 11.41
CA TYR A 75 -7.87 -3.16 10.36
C TYR A 75 -7.96 -4.22 9.26
N TYR A 76 -7.97 -3.75 8.01
CA TYR A 76 -8.09 -4.59 6.82
C TYR A 76 -6.98 -4.20 5.85
N LEU A 77 -6.36 -5.20 5.25
CA LEU A 77 -5.41 -5.03 4.17
C LEU A 77 -6.04 -5.54 2.88
N TYR A 78 -6.33 -4.63 1.96
CA TYR A 78 -6.88 -4.94 0.64
C TYR A 78 -5.74 -4.92 -0.37
N VAL A 79 -5.33 -6.11 -0.83
CA VAL A 79 -4.31 -6.25 -1.87
C VAL A 79 -5.00 -6.31 -3.23
N VAL A 80 -4.71 -5.34 -4.09
CA VAL A 80 -5.31 -5.18 -5.41
C VAL A 80 -4.35 -5.70 -6.49
N ASP A 81 -4.70 -6.82 -7.10
CA ASP A 81 -3.98 -7.44 -8.21
C ASP A 81 -4.35 -6.80 -9.56
N ASN A 82 -3.43 -6.87 -10.52
CA ASN A 82 -3.63 -6.55 -11.94
C ASN A 82 -4.04 -5.10 -12.21
N VAL A 83 -3.56 -4.13 -11.44
CA VAL A 83 -3.90 -2.71 -11.60
C VAL A 83 -3.48 -2.16 -12.96
N ALA A 84 -2.39 -2.67 -13.55
CA ALA A 84 -1.95 -2.26 -14.88
C ALA A 84 -2.88 -2.76 -16.01
N ARG A 85 -3.89 -3.58 -15.69
CA ARG A 85 -4.91 -4.13 -16.61
C ARG A 85 -6.32 -3.74 -16.17
N ALA A 86 -6.46 -2.54 -15.61
CA ALA A 86 -7.73 -2.01 -15.10
C ALA A 86 -8.79 -1.87 -16.20
N ASP A 87 -8.37 -1.43 -17.39
CA ASP A 87 -9.18 -1.29 -18.61
C ASP A 87 -9.75 -2.63 -19.11
N GLU A 88 -9.09 -3.75 -18.80
CA GLU A 88 -9.54 -5.10 -19.14
C GLU A 88 -10.51 -5.70 -18.12
N GLY A 89 -10.80 -5.02 -17.00
CA GLY A 89 -11.68 -5.54 -15.93
C GLY A 89 -11.08 -6.74 -15.16
N LEU A 90 -9.76 -6.91 -15.21
CA LEU A 90 -9.05 -8.04 -14.62
C LEU A 90 -8.55 -7.78 -13.19
N MET A 91 -8.78 -6.59 -12.66
CA MET A 91 -8.46 -6.26 -11.26
C MET A 91 -9.17 -7.20 -10.29
N ARG A 92 -8.47 -7.62 -9.25
CA ARG A 92 -9.03 -8.49 -8.18
C ARG A 92 -8.52 -7.99 -6.83
N VAL A 93 -9.35 -8.13 -5.80
CA VAL A 93 -8.96 -7.80 -4.43
C VAL A 93 -8.83 -9.08 -3.61
N ARG A 94 -7.73 -9.20 -2.88
CA ARG A 94 -7.56 -10.14 -1.77
C ARG A 94 -7.74 -9.35 -0.47
N VAL A 95 -8.76 -9.72 0.29
CA VAL A 95 -8.99 -9.16 1.62
C VAL A 95 -8.20 -9.98 2.64
N ILE A 96 -7.25 -9.35 3.31
CA ILE A 96 -6.45 -9.92 4.39
C ILE A 96 -6.92 -9.28 5.70
N HIS A 97 -7.50 -10.10 6.58
CA HIS A 97 -8.07 -9.70 7.86
C HIS A 97 -8.11 -10.90 8.82
N GLY A 98 -8.37 -10.68 10.11
CA GLY A 98 -8.45 -11.70 11.15
C GLY A 98 -7.16 -12.51 11.23
N ASP A 99 -7.28 -13.84 11.35
CA ASP A 99 -6.14 -14.75 11.43
C ASP A 99 -5.12 -14.60 10.31
N ALA A 100 -5.57 -14.25 9.09
CA ALA A 100 -4.68 -14.06 7.95
C ALA A 100 -3.82 -12.81 8.13
N LEU A 101 -4.40 -11.73 8.66
CA LEU A 101 -3.67 -10.51 8.98
C LEU A 101 -2.69 -10.76 10.13
N THR A 102 -3.15 -11.40 11.21
CA THR A 102 -2.29 -11.73 12.37
C THR A 102 -1.07 -12.55 11.94
N LYS A 103 -1.27 -13.60 11.14
CA LYS A 103 -0.16 -14.42 10.61
C LYS A 103 0.81 -13.62 9.74
N LEU A 104 0.30 -12.70 8.92
CA LEU A 104 1.15 -11.82 8.11
C LEU A 104 2.00 -10.90 8.99
N LEU A 105 1.39 -10.30 10.02
CA LEU A 105 2.08 -9.37 10.93
C LEU A 105 3.11 -10.08 11.81
N ASP A 106 2.80 -11.29 12.29
CA ASP A 106 3.73 -12.08 13.11
C ASP A 106 4.94 -12.59 12.32
N GLY A 107 4.77 -12.85 11.02
CA GLY A 107 5.85 -13.22 10.12
C GLY A 107 6.68 -12.06 9.59
N ALA A 108 6.26 -10.81 9.83
CA ALA A 108 6.93 -9.63 9.29
C ALA A 108 8.28 -9.39 9.96
N LYS A 109 9.27 -8.99 9.15
CA LYS A 109 10.59 -8.54 9.62
C LYS A 109 10.78 -7.08 9.21
N PRO A 110 11.27 -6.20 10.09
CA PRO A 110 11.58 -4.83 9.71
C PRO A 110 12.56 -4.80 8.54
N HIS A 111 12.25 -4.02 7.51
CA HIS A 111 13.17 -3.69 6.44
C HIS A 111 13.60 -2.23 6.59
N ILE A 112 14.83 -1.99 7.06
CA ILE A 112 15.34 -0.64 7.30
C ILE A 112 16.11 -0.20 6.06
N THR A 113 15.64 0.87 5.41
CA THR A 113 16.30 1.49 4.26
C THR A 113 16.77 2.89 4.64
N TYR A 114 18.05 3.19 4.38
CA TYR A 114 18.62 4.52 4.56
C TYR A 114 18.67 5.25 3.21
N TRP A 115 18.13 6.46 3.15
CA TRP A 115 18.18 7.34 1.99
C TRP A 115 19.03 8.58 2.30
N PRO A 116 20.37 8.49 2.23
CA PRO A 116 21.22 9.64 2.49
C PRO A 116 21.05 10.67 1.37
N THR A 117 20.90 11.94 1.74
CA THR A 117 21.00 13.05 0.79
C THR A 117 22.44 13.52 0.73
N PHE A 118 23.05 13.44 -0.46
CA PHE A 118 24.34 14.05 -0.69
C PHE A 118 24.13 15.55 -0.98
N ARG A 119 24.85 16.42 -0.28
CA ARG A 119 24.76 17.87 -0.58
C ARG A 119 25.35 18.12 -1.96
N ALA A 120 24.75 19.05 -2.71
CA ALA A 120 25.19 19.37 -4.07
C ALA A 120 26.71 19.63 -4.15
N GLN A 121 27.24 20.52 -3.31
CA GLN A 121 28.69 20.79 -3.30
C GLN A 121 29.55 19.53 -3.04
N ALA A 122 29.14 18.67 -2.11
CA ALA A 122 29.86 17.43 -1.82
C ALA A 122 29.76 16.43 -2.99
N TYR A 123 28.65 16.44 -3.72
CA TYR A 123 28.45 15.67 -4.96
C TYR A 123 29.40 16.14 -6.05
N ASP A 124 29.47 17.46 -6.26
CA ASP A 124 30.31 18.07 -7.29
C ASP A 124 31.81 17.91 -6.99
N ASP A 125 32.19 17.92 -5.71
CA ASP A 125 33.57 17.72 -5.25
C ASP A 125 34.00 16.23 -5.28
N ALA A 126 33.07 15.30 -5.52
CA ALA A 126 33.37 13.87 -5.57
C ALA A 126 34.23 13.55 -6.79
N GLU A 127 35.05 12.49 -6.68
CA GLU A 127 35.87 12.04 -7.81
C GLU A 127 34.98 11.66 -9.00
N HIS A 128 35.19 12.34 -10.13
CA HIS A 128 34.50 12.09 -11.38
C HIS A 128 35.43 11.35 -12.35
N LEU A 129 35.00 10.18 -12.80
CA LEU A 129 35.68 9.41 -13.86
C LEU A 129 34.83 9.46 -15.15
N GLY A 130 35.31 10.17 -16.18
CA GLY A 130 34.76 10.13 -17.56
C GLY A 130 34.33 11.46 -18.19
N PRO A 131 33.84 11.47 -19.45
CA PRO A 131 33.73 10.31 -20.35
C PRO A 131 35.07 10.01 -21.05
N ILE A 132 35.19 8.81 -21.61
CA ILE A 132 36.22 8.49 -22.60
C ILE A 132 35.86 9.19 -23.92
#